data_AF-A0AAJ6Z3L6-F1
#
_entry.id   AF-A0AAJ6Z3L6-F1
#
_cell.length_a   1.000
_cell.length_b   1.000
_cell.length_c   1.000
_cell.angle_alpha   90.00
_cell.angle_beta   90.00
_cell.angle_gamma   90.00
#
_symmetry.space_group_name_H-M   'P 1'
#
loop_
_entity.id
_entity.type
_entity.pdbx_description
1 polymer ?
#
loop_
_entity_poly.entity_id
_entity_poly.type
_entity_poly.pdbx_seq_one_letter_code
_entity_poly.pdbx_strand_id
1 'polypeptide(L)'
;MFIPNTKWLVILTCLVGGAKYAYSIFCYDCNSAFDPRCGEEFDPFSLGVVNCSLKDPLEHIPPVESKFCRSIKMEIYGKVRVVRGCGFLTEENEKIGDPPCRRQTGTGDLFVTYCTCDTDLCNKAALNGGASVLALMLLSLFLVC
;
A
#
# COMPACT_ATOMS: atom_id res chain seq x y z
N MET A 1 45.39 -5.52 30.35
CA MET A 1 45.32 -5.71 28.89
C MET A 1 44.53 -6.99 28.64
N PHE A 2 43.20 -6.88 28.50
CA PHE A 2 42.34 -8.03 28.20
C PHE A 2 42.48 -8.34 26.71
N ILE A 3 43.07 -9.49 26.38
CA ILE A 3 43.10 -10.01 25.01
C ILE A 3 41.75 -10.69 24.79
N PRO A 4 40.80 -10.11 24.02
CA PRO A 4 39.55 -10.80 23.74
C PRO A 4 39.87 -12.05 22.93
N ASN A 5 39.38 -13.21 23.37
CA ASN A 5 39.62 -14.49 22.70
C ASN A 5 39.06 -14.40 21.28
N THR A 6 39.91 -14.52 20.27
CA THR A 6 39.58 -14.39 18.83
C THR A 6 38.43 -15.29 18.40
N LYS A 7 38.17 -16.37 19.15
CA LYS A 7 37.02 -17.27 18.97
C LYS A 7 35.66 -16.57 19.19
N TRP A 8 35.54 -15.69 20.18
CA TRP A 8 34.28 -14.94 20.42
C TRP A 8 34.02 -13.92 19.32
N LEU A 9 35.08 -13.32 18.76
CA LEU A 9 34.99 -12.36 17.67
C LEU A 9 34.46 -13.00 16.37
N VAL A 10 34.89 -14.23 16.08
CA VAL A 10 34.42 -15.04 14.93
C VAL A 10 32.97 -15.49 15.11
N ILE A 11 32.57 -15.88 16.32
CA ILE A 11 31.18 -16.27 16.62
C ILE A 11 30.23 -15.06 16.47
N LEU A 12 30.63 -13.89 16.96
CA LEU A 12 29.84 -12.65 16.85
C LEU A 12 29.69 -12.21 15.38
N THR A 13 30.73 -12.36 14.56
CA THR A 13 30.68 -12.02 13.13
C THR A 13 29.83 -13.00 12.31
N CYS A 14 29.82 -14.30 12.64
CA CYS A 14 28.91 -15.27 12.01
C CYS A 14 27.43 -15.05 12.38
N LEU A 15 27.14 -14.63 13.61
CA LEU A 15 25.75 -14.36 14.05
C LEU A 15 25.15 -13.10 13.40
N VAL A 16 25.96 -12.08 13.11
CA VAL A 16 25.49 -10.83 12.48
C VAL A 16 25.38 -10.95 10.95
N GLY A 17 26.20 -11.79 10.31
CA GLY A 17 26.21 -11.95 8.84
C GLY A 17 25.08 -12.79 8.23
N GLY A 18 24.28 -13.50 9.05
CA GLY A 18 23.27 -14.46 8.58
C GLY A 18 21.82 -13.97 8.59
N ALA A 19 21.54 -12.78 9.11
CA ALA A 19 20.17 -12.28 9.23
C ALA A 19 19.66 -11.81 7.86
N LYS A 20 18.90 -12.66 7.15
CA LYS A 20 18.07 -12.18 6.04
C LYS A 20 16.98 -11.29 6.62
N TYR A 21 16.94 -10.02 6.20
CA TYR A 21 15.86 -9.11 6.56
C TYR A 21 14.56 -9.59 5.90
N ALA A 22 13.61 -10.07 6.71
CA ALA A 22 12.25 -10.32 6.26
C ALA A 22 11.50 -9.00 6.27
N TYR A 23 11.25 -8.43 5.08
CA TYR A 23 10.37 -7.27 4.94
C TYR A 23 8.93 -7.74 4.79
N SER A 24 8.06 -7.25 5.67
CA SER A 24 6.63 -7.52 5.67
C SER A 24 5.91 -6.18 5.55
N ILE A 25 4.81 -6.14 4.80
CA ILE A 25 3.99 -4.93 4.58
C ILE A 25 2.57 -5.16 5.07
N PHE A 26 1.97 -4.14 5.68
CA PHE A 26 0.58 -4.11 6.10
C PHE A 26 -0.26 -3.26 5.15
N CYS A 27 -1.44 -3.77 4.77
CA CYS A 27 -2.33 -3.08 3.85
C CYS A 27 -3.77 -3.10 4.35
N TYR A 28 -4.58 -2.10 3.96
CA TYR A 28 -6.03 -2.20 4.11
C TYR A 28 -6.56 -3.30 3.19
N ASP A 29 -7.39 -4.19 3.73
CA ASP A 29 -8.10 -5.25 3.00
C ASP A 29 -9.60 -5.06 3.20
N CYS A 30 -10.23 -4.41 2.22
CA CYS A 30 -11.62 -3.99 2.35
C CYS A 30 -12.29 -3.83 0.99
N ASN A 31 -13.63 -3.79 1.01
CA ASN A 31 -14.44 -3.70 -0.18
C ASN A 31 -15.65 -2.79 0.02
N SER A 32 -15.74 -1.72 -0.77
CA SER A 32 -16.70 -0.62 -0.57
C SER A 32 -18.17 -1.00 -0.72
N ALA A 33 -18.47 -2.18 -1.26
CA ALA A 33 -19.86 -2.64 -1.33
C ALA A 33 -20.35 -3.33 -0.06
N PHE A 34 -19.44 -3.76 0.80
CA PHE A 34 -19.79 -4.32 2.11
C PHE A 34 -19.58 -3.30 3.22
N ASP A 35 -18.59 -2.40 3.06
CA ASP A 35 -18.31 -1.33 3.99
C ASP A 35 -18.09 0.00 3.24
N PRO A 36 -19.04 0.96 3.29
CA PRO A 36 -18.95 2.21 2.55
C PRO A 36 -17.75 3.07 2.95
N ARG A 37 -17.18 2.88 4.16
CA ARG A 37 -15.97 3.56 4.62
C ARG A 37 -14.73 3.20 3.79
N CYS A 38 -14.78 2.05 3.11
CA CYS A 38 -13.79 1.65 2.12
C CYS A 38 -14.04 2.31 0.76
N GLY A 39 -14.89 3.33 0.65
CA GLY A 39 -15.16 4.04 -0.61
C GLY A 39 -14.06 5.00 -1.05
N GLU A 40 -14.46 5.99 -1.85
CA GLU A 40 -13.63 7.15 -2.20
C GLU A 40 -13.44 8.07 -0.99
N GLU A 41 -14.51 8.28 -0.23
CA GLU A 41 -14.47 8.87 1.10
C GLU A 41 -13.94 7.83 2.08
N PHE A 42 -12.61 7.72 2.13
CA PHE A 42 -11.96 6.70 2.93
C PHE A 42 -11.93 7.06 4.41
N ASP A 43 -12.55 6.22 5.22
CA ASP A 43 -12.46 6.25 6.68
C ASP A 43 -11.77 4.97 7.18
N PRO A 44 -10.56 5.07 7.75
CA PRO A 44 -9.81 3.90 8.22
C PRO A 44 -10.41 3.24 9.47
N PHE A 45 -11.34 3.90 10.17
CA PHE A 45 -11.85 3.40 11.44
C PHE A 45 -12.50 2.02 11.31
N SER A 46 -11.92 1.04 12.00
CA SER A 46 -12.39 -0.36 12.02
C SER A 46 -12.36 -1.07 10.67
N LEU A 47 -11.62 -0.57 9.67
CA LEU A 47 -11.37 -1.32 8.44
C LEU A 47 -10.34 -2.43 8.66
N GLY A 48 -10.49 -3.51 7.90
CA GLY A 48 -9.56 -4.64 7.95
C GLY A 48 -8.15 -4.24 7.54
N VAL A 49 -7.17 -4.61 8.36
CA VAL A 49 -5.74 -4.48 8.07
C VAL A 49 -5.14 -5.87 8.11
N VAL A 50 -4.36 -6.22 7.09
CA VAL A 50 -3.75 -7.54 6.96
C VAL A 50 -2.26 -7.42 6.80
N ASN A 51 -1.53 -8.40 7.35
CA ASN A 51 -0.13 -8.60 7.04
C ASN A 51 -0.04 -9.38 5.72
N CYS A 52 0.56 -8.77 4.69
CA CYS A 52 0.62 -9.38 3.38
C CYS A 52 1.55 -10.60 3.27
N SER A 53 2.52 -10.74 4.17
CA SER A 53 3.40 -11.90 4.24
C SER A 53 2.71 -13.15 4.82
N LEU A 54 1.58 -12.98 5.50
CA LEU A 54 0.79 -14.07 6.09
C LEU A 54 -0.42 -14.47 5.22
N LYS A 55 -0.56 -13.88 4.04
CA LYS A 55 -1.70 -14.16 3.16
C LYS A 55 -1.50 -15.50 2.46
N ASP A 56 -2.58 -16.29 2.40
CA ASP A 56 -2.55 -17.56 1.70
C ASP A 56 -2.15 -17.38 0.22
N PRO A 57 -1.39 -18.32 -0.36
CA PRO A 57 -1.10 -18.33 -1.78
C PRO A 57 -2.38 -18.36 -2.61
N LEU A 58 -2.37 -17.72 -3.77
CA LEU A 58 -3.51 -17.74 -4.69
C LEU A 58 -3.68 -19.14 -5.29
N GLU A 59 -4.89 -19.72 -5.22
CA GLU A 59 -5.18 -21.10 -5.62
C GLU A 59 -4.90 -21.43 -7.10
N HIS A 60 -4.73 -20.42 -7.95
CA HIS A 60 -4.59 -20.57 -9.41
C HIS A 60 -3.35 -19.86 -10.00
N ILE A 61 -2.45 -19.38 -9.15
CA ILE A 61 -1.24 -18.68 -9.58
C ILE A 61 -0.06 -19.36 -8.86
N PRO A 62 1.12 -19.47 -9.50
CA PRO A 62 2.33 -19.88 -8.79
C PRO A 62 2.49 -19.10 -7.48
N PRO A 63 3.10 -19.69 -6.44
CA PRO A 63 3.31 -18.99 -5.18
C PRO A 63 4.17 -17.75 -5.43
N VAL A 64 3.52 -16.59 -5.37
CA VAL A 64 4.13 -15.27 -5.50
C VAL A 64 3.94 -14.58 -4.16
N GLU A 65 5.02 -14.01 -3.64
CA GLU A 65 4.96 -13.20 -2.42
C GLU A 65 4.28 -11.86 -2.71
N SER A 66 3.37 -11.45 -1.84
CA SER A 66 2.83 -10.09 -1.86
C SER A 66 3.85 -9.11 -1.29
N LYS A 67 4.20 -8.08 -2.07
CA LYS A 67 5.25 -7.11 -1.71
C LYS A 67 4.79 -5.66 -1.65
N PHE A 68 3.52 -5.39 -1.97
CA PHE A 68 2.98 -4.04 -2.08
C PHE A 68 1.48 -4.03 -1.77
N CYS A 69 0.94 -2.86 -1.45
CA CYS A 69 -0.49 -2.65 -1.36
C CYS A 69 -1.07 -2.21 -2.71
N ARG A 70 -2.31 -2.60 -2.97
CA ARG A 70 -3.07 -2.17 -4.15
C ARG A 70 -4.42 -1.58 -3.77
N SER A 71 -4.92 -0.71 -4.64
CA SER A 71 -6.31 -0.27 -4.65
C SER A 71 -6.86 -0.29 -6.08
N ILE A 72 -8.11 -0.70 -6.22
CA ILE A 72 -8.81 -0.84 -7.50
C ILE A 72 -10.12 -0.08 -7.38
N LYS A 73 -10.25 1.01 -8.14
CA LYS A 73 -11.50 1.76 -8.29
C LYS A 73 -12.16 1.33 -9.60
N MET A 74 -13.35 0.78 -9.52
CA MET A 74 -14.20 0.44 -10.66
C MET A 74 -15.36 1.42 -10.73
N GLU A 75 -15.61 1.96 -11.91
CA GLU A 75 -16.73 2.83 -12.23
C GLU A 75 -17.49 2.17 -13.38
N ILE A 76 -18.68 1.63 -13.08
CA ILE A 76 -19.48 0.83 -14.02
C ILE A 76 -20.87 1.46 -14.08
N TYR A 77 -21.24 2.04 -15.23
CA TYR A 77 -22.53 2.70 -15.43
C TYR A 77 -22.89 3.69 -14.29
N GLY A 78 -21.92 4.53 -13.90
CA GLY A 78 -22.08 5.52 -12.83
C GLY A 78 -22.06 4.98 -11.40
N LYS A 79 -21.93 3.66 -11.20
CA LYS A 79 -21.71 3.06 -9.87
C LYS A 79 -20.22 2.90 -9.60
N VAL A 80 -19.77 3.40 -8.46
CA VAL A 80 -18.38 3.29 -8.03
C VAL A 80 -18.22 2.18 -7.00
N ARG A 81 -17.17 1.37 -7.17
CA ARG A 81 -16.72 0.39 -6.19
C ARG A 81 -15.21 0.46 -6.01
N VAL A 82 -14.76 0.46 -4.77
CA VAL A 82 -13.34 0.47 -4.41
C VAL A 82 -13.01 -0.80 -3.65
N VAL A 83 -11.95 -1.47 -4.07
CA VAL A 83 -11.40 -2.66 -3.41
C VAL A 83 -9.94 -2.40 -3.08
N ARG A 84 -9.54 -2.71 -1.85
CA ARG A 84 -8.17 -2.55 -1.35
C ARG A 84 -7.65 -3.89 -0.87
N GLY A 85 -6.36 -4.13 -1.02
CA GLY A 85 -5.72 -5.32 -0.46
C GLY A 85 -4.24 -5.42 -0.80
N CYS A 86 -3.65 -6.54 -0.43
CA CYS A 86 -2.32 -6.97 -0.84
C CYS A 86 -2.24 -7.19 -2.37
N GLY A 87 -1.13 -6.80 -2.97
CA GLY A 87 -0.84 -6.97 -4.40
C GLY A 87 0.25 -8.03 -4.62
N PHE A 88 0.08 -8.82 -5.68
CA PHE A 88 0.99 -9.89 -6.08
C PHE A 88 1.62 -9.50 -7.43
N LEU A 89 2.93 -9.30 -7.49
CA LEU A 89 3.62 -8.94 -8.74
C LEU A 89 3.76 -10.23 -9.55
N THR A 90 2.95 -10.37 -10.60
CA THR A 90 3.12 -11.50 -11.54
C THR A 90 4.11 -11.18 -12.65
N GLU A 91 4.35 -9.90 -12.94
CA GLU A 91 5.30 -9.47 -13.98
C GLU A 91 6.13 -8.23 -13.59
N GLU A 92 7.33 -8.16 -14.16
CA GLU A 92 8.38 -7.14 -13.97
C GLU A 92 7.97 -5.72 -14.39
N ASN A 93 6.86 -5.58 -15.10
CA ASN A 93 6.38 -4.33 -15.71
C ASN A 93 5.34 -3.56 -14.88
N GLU A 94 4.90 -4.10 -13.74
CA GLU A 94 4.13 -3.33 -12.75
C GLU A 94 5.08 -2.36 -12.04
N LYS A 95 5.32 -1.21 -12.66
CA LYS A 95 6.09 -0.12 -12.06
C LYS A 95 5.43 0.28 -10.75
N ILE A 96 6.09 -0.06 -9.64
CA ILE A 96 5.90 0.59 -8.34
C ILE A 96 6.46 2.02 -8.51
N GLY A 97 5.60 2.96 -8.88
CA GLY A 97 5.83 4.40 -8.79
C GLY A 97 4.91 4.99 -7.71
N ASP A 98 5.12 6.22 -7.27
CA ASP A 98 4.44 6.75 -6.08
C ASP A 98 3.37 7.80 -6.43
N PRO A 99 2.05 7.47 -6.38
CA PRO A 99 1.47 6.18 -6.73
C PRO A 99 1.23 6.10 -8.26
N PRO A 100 1.46 4.96 -8.94
CA PRO A 100 1.45 4.84 -10.39
C PRO A 100 0.03 4.45 -10.79
N CYS A 101 -0.94 5.30 -10.47
CA CYS A 101 -2.33 5.00 -10.75
C CYS A 101 -2.56 4.92 -12.26
N ARG A 102 -2.92 3.74 -12.77
CA ARG A 102 -3.26 3.52 -14.17
C ARG A 102 -4.76 3.38 -14.32
N ARG A 103 -5.38 4.34 -15.01
CA ARG A 103 -6.77 4.23 -15.47
C ARG A 103 -6.81 3.45 -16.78
N GLN A 104 -7.67 2.45 -16.84
CA GLN A 104 -7.99 1.66 -18.03
C GLN A 104 -9.46 1.91 -18.37
N THR A 105 -9.74 2.06 -19.66
CA THR A 105 -11.10 2.23 -20.19
C THR A 105 -11.49 0.96 -20.92
N GLY A 106 -12.65 0.40 -20.58
CA GLY A 106 -13.23 -0.77 -21.23
C GLY A 106 -14.21 -0.40 -22.35
N THR A 107 -15.09 -1.34 -22.70
CA THR A 107 -16.19 -1.13 -23.65
C THR A 107 -17.38 -0.51 -22.91
N GLY A 108 -17.94 0.59 -23.43
CA GLY A 108 -19.01 1.35 -22.76
C GLY A 108 -18.52 2.19 -21.58
N ASP A 109 -19.39 2.46 -20.60
CA ASP A 109 -19.09 3.26 -19.40
C ASP A 109 -18.45 2.42 -18.29
N LEU A 110 -17.34 1.76 -18.63
CA LEU A 110 -16.53 0.96 -17.70
C LEU A 110 -15.14 1.57 -17.58
N PHE A 111 -14.82 2.10 -16.40
CA PHE A 111 -13.49 2.60 -16.08
C PHE A 111 -12.92 1.89 -14.86
N VAL A 112 -11.67 1.46 -14.95
CA VAL A 112 -10.97 0.82 -13.84
C VAL A 112 -9.65 1.52 -13.59
N THR A 113 -9.43 2.03 -12.38
CA THR A 113 -8.17 2.62 -11.95
C THR A 113 -7.47 1.67 -11.00
N TYR A 114 -6.25 1.27 -11.36
CA TYR A 114 -5.36 0.45 -10.54
C TYR A 114 -4.28 1.35 -9.94
N CYS A 115 -4.13 1.33 -8.62
CA CYS A 115 -3.03 2.02 -7.94
C CYS A 115 -2.26 1.04 -7.06
N THR A 116 -0.96 1.26 -6.92
CA THR A 116 -0.05 0.44 -6.12
C THR A 116 0.84 1.33 -5.26
N CYS A 117 1.37 0.81 -4.15
CA CYS A 117 2.32 1.49 -3.28
C CYS A 117 2.99 0.48 -2.34
N ASP A 118 4.17 0.79 -1.79
CA ASP A 118 5.07 -0.17 -1.14
C ASP A 118 5.39 0.16 0.33
N THR A 119 4.61 1.03 0.96
CA THR A 119 4.73 1.38 2.39
C THR A 119 3.51 0.92 3.19
N ASP A 120 3.66 0.75 4.49
CA ASP A 120 2.56 0.29 5.34
C ASP A 120 1.35 1.22 5.25
N LEU A 121 0.18 0.62 5.01
CA LEU A 121 -1.13 1.27 4.97
C LEU A 121 -1.21 2.40 3.92
N CYS A 122 -0.37 2.33 2.89
CA CYS A 122 -0.29 3.34 1.83
C CYS A 122 -1.51 3.36 0.91
N ASN A 123 -2.27 2.26 0.82
CA ASN A 123 -3.42 2.12 -0.07
C ASN A 123 -4.71 2.80 0.43
N LYS A 124 -4.60 3.76 1.35
CA LYS A 124 -5.70 4.70 1.68
C LYS A 124 -6.15 5.47 0.43
N ALA A 125 -7.33 6.09 0.45
CA ALA A 125 -7.69 7.00 -0.65
C ALA A 125 -6.66 8.13 -0.72
N ALA A 126 -6.29 8.54 -1.94
CA ALA A 126 -5.48 9.71 -2.14
C ALA A 126 -6.23 10.91 -1.55
N LEU A 127 -5.66 11.56 -0.52
CA LEU A 127 -6.16 12.87 -0.13
C LEU A 127 -5.94 13.80 -1.32
N ASN A 128 -7.01 14.42 -1.82
CA ASN A 128 -6.89 15.55 -2.73
C ASN A 128 -6.07 16.63 -2.02
N GLY A 129 -4.75 16.67 -2.27
CA GLY A 129 -3.77 17.52 -1.59
C GLY A 129 -3.95 19.04 -1.82
N GLY A 130 -5.03 19.47 -2.48
CA GLY A 130 -5.31 20.88 -2.75
C GLY A 130 -5.89 21.67 -1.57
N ALA A 131 -6.56 21.01 -0.62
CA ALA A 131 -7.27 21.72 0.45
C ALA A 131 -6.33 22.28 1.54
N SER A 132 -5.25 21.56 1.87
CA SER A 132 -4.34 21.95 2.96
C SER A 132 -3.49 23.18 2.64
N VAL A 133 -3.14 23.40 1.37
CA VAL A 133 -2.31 24.56 0.96
C VAL A 133 -3.12 25.86 0.97
N LEU A 134 -4.39 25.81 0.53
CA LEU A 134 -5.30 26.96 0.55
C LEU A 134 -5.61 27.43 1.98
N ALA A 135 -5.77 26.51 2.93
CA ALA A 135 -6.03 26.83 4.33
C ALA A 135 -4.85 27.57 4.99
N LEU A 136 -3.60 27.17 4.70
CA LEU A 136 -2.40 27.83 5.22
C LEU A 136 -2.20 29.23 4.61
N MET A 137 -2.50 29.40 3.32
CA MET A 137 -2.45 30.70 2.65
C MET A 137 -3.47 31.67 3.24
N LEU A 138 -4.72 31.23 3.47
CA LEU A 138 -5.75 32.05 4.10
C LEU A 138 -5.39 32.43 5.55
N LEU A 139 -4.82 31.51 6.34
CA LEU A 139 -4.38 31.79 7.70
C LEU A 139 -3.28 32.88 7.75
N SER A 140 -2.36 32.87 6.78
CA SER A 140 -1.31 33.88 6.68
C SER A 140 -1.87 35.28 6.34
N LEU A 141 -2.93 35.38 5.55
CA LEU A 141 -3.63 36.64 5.27
C LEU A 141 -4.33 37.20 6.52
N PHE A 142 -4.89 36.34 7.38
CA PHE A 142 -5.49 36.77 8.65
C PHE A 142 -4.47 37.17 9.73
N LEU A 143 -3.22 36.70 9.64
CA LEU A 143 -2.14 37.05 10.58
C LEU A 143 -1.34 38.30 10.15
N VAL A 144 -1.53 38.76 8.91
CA VAL A 144 -0.85 39.94 8.32
C VAL A 144 -1.77 41.18 8.29
N CYS A 145 -3.06 41.04 8.61
CA CYS A 145 -3.97 42.13 8.96
C CYS A 145 -4.13 42.24 10.49
#